data_AF-A0AAQ3Q231-F1
#
_entry.id   AF-A0AAQ3Q231-F1
#
_cell.length_a   1.000
_cell.length_b   1.000
_cell.length_c   1.000
_cell.angle_alpha   90.00
_cell.angle_beta   90.00
_cell.angle_gamma   90.00
#
_symmetry.space_group_name_H-M   'P 1'
#
loop_
_entity.id
_entity.type
_entity.pdbx_description
1 polymer ?
#
loop_
_entity_poly.entity_id
_entity_poly.type
_entity_poly.pdbx_seq_one_letter_code
_entity_poly.pdbx_strand_id
1 'polypeptide(L)'
;MRKDMPCGIGQLNELVNLTGLAISGLENLSIEEAKEVNLKGMHGLNHLFLEWHNVVRYYNKRSLVSILKFDNNIYDTDSDHRNKCLNVNLKSRNILVDEEMMTKALQSLHPHSNLKDLHLCGFNGVRYPSWMDDPLFNQLTEVSLYKCGNKEISCLPMFGQLPSLQRLYLLRISHVKSIGDEFCCCNPNVLEF
;
A
#
# COMPACT_ATOMS: atom_id res chain seq x y z
N MET A 1 4.13 22.84 30.40
CA MET A 1 4.12 22.64 28.93
C MET A 1 3.96 21.16 28.67
N ARG A 2 2.86 20.75 28.01
CA ARG A 2 2.64 19.35 27.63
C ARG A 2 3.63 19.01 26.52
N LYS A 3 4.48 18.00 26.73
CA LYS A 3 5.23 17.37 25.63
C LYS A 3 4.19 16.62 24.81
N ASP A 4 3.88 17.13 23.62
CA ASP A 4 3.09 16.38 22.67
C ASP A 4 3.80 15.07 22.38
N MET A 5 3.08 13.98 22.64
CA MET A 5 3.56 12.62 22.46
C MET A 5 3.59 12.35 20.95
N PRO A 6 4.74 12.00 20.34
CA PRO A 6 4.79 11.67 18.91
C PRO A 6 3.83 10.50 18.64
N CYS A 7 3.26 10.45 17.44
CA CYS A 7 2.42 9.31 17.04
C CYS A 7 3.13 7.99 17.40
N GLY A 8 2.38 6.99 17.88
CA GLY A 8 2.92 5.73 18.42
C GLY A 8 3.71 4.85 17.43
N ILE A 9 4.14 5.41 16.30
CA ILE A 9 4.94 4.80 15.23
C ILE A 9 6.43 4.70 15.61
N GLY A 10 6.94 5.58 16.48
CA GLY A 10 8.36 5.56 16.90
C GLY A 10 8.81 4.28 17.61
N GLN A 11 7.86 3.45 18.07
CA GLN A 11 8.09 2.14 18.70
C GLN A 11 8.29 1.00 17.70
N LEU A 12 8.11 1.24 16.40
CA LEU A 12 8.31 0.23 15.34
C LEU A 12 9.77 -0.23 15.22
N ASN A 13 10.72 0.63 15.59
CA ASN A 13 12.16 0.38 15.46
C ASN A 13 12.70 -0.75 16.37
N GLU A 14 11.93 -1.21 17.35
CA GLU A 14 12.33 -2.28 18.30
C GLU A 14 11.84 -3.68 17.88
N LEU A 15 11.05 -3.80 16.80
CA LEU A 15 10.41 -5.05 16.39
C LEU A 15 11.19 -5.75 15.26
N VAL A 16 12.39 -6.24 15.57
CA VAL A 16 13.34 -6.87 14.60
C VAL A 16 12.76 -8.07 13.85
N ASN A 17 11.67 -8.69 14.34
CA ASN A 17 11.04 -9.86 13.74
C ASN A 17 9.62 -9.59 13.19
N LEU A 18 9.25 -8.32 12.93
CA LEU A 18 7.94 -8.01 12.36
C LEU A 18 7.87 -8.48 10.90
N THR A 19 6.91 -9.35 10.59
CA THR A 19 6.68 -9.85 9.23
C THR A 19 5.52 -9.11 8.56
N GLY A 20 4.50 -8.73 9.33
CA GLY A 20 3.35 -7.98 8.83
C GLY A 20 3.17 -6.61 9.48
N LEU A 21 2.86 -5.60 8.68
CA LEU A 21 2.46 -4.28 9.17
C LEU A 21 1.21 -3.78 8.44
N ALA A 22 0.18 -3.46 9.20
CA ALA A 22 -0.99 -2.76 8.71
C ALA A 22 -1.03 -1.34 9.29
N ILE A 23 -1.04 -0.32 8.43
CA ILE A 23 -1.21 1.07 8.83
C ILE A 23 -2.52 1.58 8.23
N SER A 24 -3.43 1.98 9.10
CA SER A 24 -4.74 2.49 8.75
C SER A 24 -4.89 3.93 9.25
N GLY A 25 -5.67 4.75 8.52
CA GLY A 25 -5.86 6.17 8.85
C GLY A 25 -4.75 7.05 8.30
N LEU A 26 -4.15 6.66 7.18
CA LEU A 26 -3.02 7.36 6.57
C LEU A 26 -3.33 8.80 6.15
N GLU A 27 -4.61 9.19 6.06
CA GLU A 27 -5.01 10.60 5.94
C GLU A 27 -4.66 11.45 7.18
N ASN A 28 -4.24 10.83 8.28
CA ASN A 28 -3.81 11.51 9.50
C ASN A 28 -2.30 11.45 9.69
N LEU A 29 -1.56 10.93 8.70
CA LEU A 29 -0.10 10.85 8.71
C LEU A 29 0.49 12.11 8.06
N SER A 30 1.35 12.82 8.79
CA SER A 30 2.14 13.89 8.19
C SER A 30 3.33 13.32 7.41
N ILE A 31 3.87 14.10 6.46
CA ILE A 31 5.04 13.68 5.66
C ILE A 31 6.27 13.45 6.54
N GLU A 32 6.48 14.27 7.57
CA GLU A 32 7.62 14.09 8.48
C GLU A 32 7.50 12.81 9.29
N GLU A 33 6.31 12.49 9.81
CA GLU A 33 6.07 11.21 10.47
C GLU A 33 6.24 10.03 9.51
N ALA A 34 5.80 10.16 8.24
CA ALA A 34 5.98 9.13 7.23
C ALA A 34 7.46 8.81 6.96
N LYS A 35 8.35 9.83 7.00
CA LYS A 35 9.80 9.65 6.86
C LYS A 35 10.44 9.01 8.10
N GLU A 36 9.86 9.25 9.27
CA GLU A 36 10.30 8.61 10.53
C GLU A 36 9.90 7.12 10.58
N VAL A 37 8.87 6.70 9.82
CA VAL A 37 8.57 5.28 9.63
C VAL A 37 9.70 4.63 8.83
N ASN A 38 10.63 3.98 9.52
CA ASN A 38 11.77 3.31 8.91
C ASN A 38 11.40 1.96 8.25
N LEU A 39 10.37 1.93 7.38
CA LEU A 39 9.95 0.69 6.68
C LEU A 39 11.09 0.09 5.84
N LYS A 40 11.98 0.94 5.32
CA LYS A 40 13.16 0.52 4.57
C LYS A 40 14.16 -0.26 5.43
N GLY A 41 14.25 0.01 6.73
CA GLY A 41 15.11 -0.73 7.66
C GLY A 41 14.46 -2.01 8.22
N MET A 42 13.18 -2.24 7.95
CA MET A 42 12.44 -3.42 8.44
C MET A 42 12.65 -4.62 7.50
N HIS A 43 13.86 -5.19 7.50
CA HIS A 43 14.24 -6.27 6.59
C HIS A 43 13.38 -7.56 6.70
N GLY A 44 12.75 -7.78 7.86
CA GLY A 44 11.83 -8.90 8.09
C GLY A 44 10.41 -8.69 7.55
N LEU A 45 10.06 -7.44 7.21
CA LEU A 45 8.73 -7.07 6.75
C LEU A 45 8.50 -7.61 5.33
N ASN A 46 7.51 -8.50 5.21
CA ASN A 46 7.14 -9.13 3.95
C ASN A 46 5.66 -8.91 3.58
N HIS A 47 4.81 -8.51 4.54
CA HIS A 47 3.42 -8.16 4.29
C HIS A 47 3.15 -6.70 4.72
N LEU A 48 2.70 -5.86 3.78
CA LEU A 48 2.41 -4.45 4.04
C LEU A 48 0.98 -4.11 3.61
N PHE A 49 0.20 -3.60 4.55
CA PHE A 49 -1.16 -3.12 4.34
C PHE A 49 -1.24 -1.62 4.65
N LEU A 50 -1.65 -0.82 3.67
CA LEU A 50 -1.76 0.64 3.77
C LEU A 50 -3.17 1.09 3.44
N GLU A 51 -3.84 1.76 4.37
CA GLU A 51 -5.23 2.20 4.22
C GLU A 51 -5.43 3.69 4.55
N TRP A 52 -5.97 4.41 3.56
CA TRP A 52 -6.57 5.74 3.73
C TRP A 52 -8.08 5.57 3.98
N HIS A 53 -8.57 6.00 5.15
CA HIS A 53 -9.98 5.85 5.53
C HIS A 53 -10.90 6.91 4.92
N ASN A 54 -10.36 8.00 4.39
CA ASN A 54 -11.17 9.17 4.02
C ASN A 54 -11.59 9.22 2.55
N VAL A 55 -11.98 8.05 2.02
CA VAL A 55 -12.84 8.00 0.82
C VAL A 55 -14.09 7.20 1.12
N VAL A 56 -14.72 7.39 2.29
CA VAL A 56 -16.16 7.16 2.36
C VAL A 56 -16.88 7.78 3.57
N ARG A 57 -17.76 8.74 3.28
CA ARG A 57 -19.05 8.93 4.00
C ARG A 57 -20.07 7.81 3.69
N TYR A 58 -19.66 6.71 3.07
CA TYR A 58 -20.54 5.59 2.74
C TYR A 58 -19.94 4.27 3.22
N TYR A 59 -20.76 3.45 3.85
CA TYR A 59 -20.49 2.06 4.18
C TYR A 59 -19.95 1.77 5.58
N ASN A 60 -20.59 0.72 6.07
CA ASN A 60 -20.53 0.10 7.36
C ASN A 60 -19.20 -0.67 7.48
N LYS A 61 -18.54 -0.62 8.64
CA LYS A 61 -17.27 -1.32 8.94
C LYS A 61 -17.28 -2.81 8.55
N ARG A 62 -18.46 -3.46 8.48
CA ARG A 62 -18.63 -4.84 7.98
C ARG A 62 -18.23 -5.06 6.51
N SER A 63 -18.34 -4.05 5.64
CA SER A 63 -17.98 -4.17 4.21
C SER A 63 -16.46 -4.16 3.98
N LEU A 64 -15.71 -3.45 4.84
CA LEU A 64 -14.25 -3.53 5.01
C LEU A 64 -13.75 -4.97 4.95
N VAL A 65 -14.15 -5.68 6.00
CA VAL A 65 -13.82 -7.08 6.28
C VAL A 65 -14.30 -8.01 5.16
N SER A 66 -15.30 -7.64 4.35
CA SER A 66 -15.82 -8.51 3.27
C SER A 66 -15.02 -8.44 1.98
N ILE A 67 -14.40 -7.29 1.71
CA ILE A 67 -13.61 -7.04 0.49
C ILE A 67 -12.17 -7.48 0.69
N LEU A 68 -11.72 -7.43 1.93
CA LEU A 68 -10.43 -7.94 2.32
C LEU A 68 -10.45 -9.46 2.63
N LYS A 69 -11.63 -10.08 2.53
CA LYS A 69 -11.85 -11.53 2.55
C LYS A 69 -11.66 -12.21 1.20
N PHE A 70 -11.15 -11.50 0.18
CA PHE A 70 -10.77 -12.15 -1.09
C PHE A 70 -9.63 -13.17 -0.92
N ASP A 71 -8.95 -13.14 0.23
CA ASP A 71 -8.47 -14.35 0.89
C ASP A 71 -8.93 -14.31 2.36
N ASN A 72 -9.57 -15.38 2.83
CA ASN A 72 -9.96 -15.57 4.24
C ASN A 72 -8.73 -15.72 5.18
N ASN A 73 -7.60 -15.08 4.88
CA ASN A 73 -6.34 -15.21 5.62
C ASN A 73 -5.61 -13.88 5.88
N ILE A 74 -6.02 -12.75 5.30
CA ILE A 74 -5.28 -11.48 5.47
C ILE A 74 -5.60 -10.80 6.82
N TYR A 75 -6.78 -11.07 7.39
CA TYR A 75 -7.20 -10.55 8.71
C TYR A 75 -7.21 -11.61 9.80
N ASP A 76 -6.81 -12.85 9.47
CA ASP A 76 -6.64 -13.88 10.48
C ASP A 76 -5.26 -13.72 11.13
N THR A 77 -5.11 -12.64 11.89
CA THR A 77 -3.96 -12.42 12.77
C THR A 77 -3.94 -13.40 13.95
N ASP A 78 -4.73 -14.48 13.93
CA ASP A 78 -4.81 -15.50 14.97
C ASP A 78 -4.48 -16.93 14.50
N SER A 79 -4.39 -17.23 13.19
CA SER A 79 -4.15 -18.61 12.74
C SER A 79 -2.67 -18.99 12.53
N ASP A 80 -1.75 -18.02 12.43
CA ASP A 80 -0.32 -18.31 12.43
C ASP A 80 0.41 -17.54 13.55
N HIS A 81 0.54 -18.19 14.71
CA HIS A 81 1.27 -17.69 15.88
C HIS A 81 2.77 -17.44 15.60
N ARG A 82 3.26 -17.66 14.36
CA ARG A 82 4.64 -17.42 13.93
C ARG A 82 4.86 -16.08 13.23
N ASN A 83 3.82 -15.46 12.69
CA ASN A 83 3.96 -14.16 12.01
C ASN A 83 3.67 -13.02 12.99
N LYS A 84 4.72 -12.26 13.32
CA LYS A 84 4.59 -11.07 14.16
C LYS A 84 3.99 -9.96 13.29
N CYS A 85 2.68 -9.82 13.34
CA CYS A 85 1.93 -8.77 12.63
C CYS A 85 1.55 -7.64 13.59
N LEU A 86 1.66 -6.39 13.13
CA LEU A 86 1.26 -5.22 13.90
C LEU A 86 0.24 -4.40 13.13
N ASN A 87 -0.82 -3.98 13.82
CA ASN A 87 -1.82 -3.07 13.28
C ASN A 87 -1.72 -1.71 13.98
N VAL A 88 -1.50 -0.66 13.19
CA VAL A 88 -1.41 0.72 13.61
C VAL A 88 -2.63 1.46 13.07
N ASN A 89 -3.39 2.11 13.96
CA ASN A 89 -4.49 2.98 13.60
C ASN A 89 -4.17 4.42 13.97
N LEU A 90 -4.01 5.28 12.95
CA LEU A 90 -3.73 6.69 13.10
C LEU A 90 -5.02 7.45 13.38
N LYS A 91 -5.11 8.01 14.59
CA LYS A 91 -6.29 8.75 15.06
C LYS A 91 -6.48 10.04 14.26
N SER A 92 -7.74 10.41 14.05
CA SER A 92 -8.14 11.63 13.34
C SER A 92 -7.50 12.89 13.94
N ARG A 93 -6.87 13.70 13.07
CA ARG A 93 -6.15 14.92 13.47
C ARG A 93 -6.61 16.19 12.76
N ASN A 94 -7.70 16.14 11.98
CA ASN A 94 -8.17 17.26 11.14
C ASN A 94 -7.07 17.82 10.21
N ILE A 95 -6.19 16.94 9.71
CA ILE A 95 -5.19 17.33 8.72
C ILE A 95 -5.91 17.51 7.38
N LEU A 96 -5.70 18.66 6.74
CA LEU A 96 -6.09 18.84 5.35
C LEU A 96 -5.07 18.10 4.49
N VAL A 97 -5.43 16.91 4.04
CA VAL A 97 -4.60 16.13 3.13
C VAL A 97 -5.12 16.33 1.72
N ASP A 98 -4.33 17.00 0.90
CA ASP A 98 -4.54 17.05 -0.54
C ASP A 98 -3.90 15.84 -1.25
N GLU A 99 -4.17 15.70 -2.53
CA GLU A 99 -3.72 14.57 -3.36
C GLU A 99 -2.17 14.51 -3.45
N GLU A 100 -1.50 15.66 -3.46
CA GLU A 100 -0.03 15.74 -3.50
C GLU A 100 0.59 15.30 -2.17
N MET A 101 -0.04 15.66 -1.05
CA MET A 101 0.35 15.20 0.29
C MET A 101 0.19 13.69 0.41
N MET A 102 -0.90 13.10 -0.12
CA MET A 102 -1.06 11.63 -0.14
C MET A 102 0.08 10.98 -0.92
N THR A 103 0.39 11.49 -2.12
CA THR A 103 1.49 10.98 -2.94
C THR A 103 2.83 11.07 -2.19
N LYS A 104 3.14 12.20 -1.54
CA LYS A 104 4.38 12.36 -0.77
C LYS A 104 4.44 11.45 0.45
N ALA A 105 3.33 11.26 1.15
CA ALA A 105 3.25 10.36 2.29
C ALA A 105 3.50 8.91 1.85
N LEU A 106 2.80 8.43 0.81
CA LEU A 106 3.00 7.08 0.28
C LEU A 106 4.42 6.87 -0.29
N GLN A 107 5.00 7.88 -0.95
CA GLN A 107 6.40 7.84 -1.39
C GLN A 107 7.39 7.73 -0.21
N SER A 108 7.09 8.38 0.92
CA SER A 108 7.93 8.36 2.12
C SER A 108 7.85 7.03 2.88
N LEU A 109 6.72 6.32 2.77
CA LEU A 109 6.53 4.96 3.29
C LEU A 109 7.22 3.89 2.42
N HIS A 110 8.42 4.15 1.92
CA HIS A 110 9.17 3.23 1.08
C HIS A 110 9.57 1.97 1.88
N PRO A 111 9.03 0.79 1.54
CA PRO A 111 9.36 -0.44 2.26
C PRO A 111 10.71 -1.03 1.81
N HIS A 112 11.25 -1.97 2.59
CA HIS A 112 12.36 -2.80 2.12
C HIS A 112 11.93 -3.68 0.94
N SER A 113 12.86 -4.02 0.04
CA SER A 113 12.60 -4.81 -1.17
C SER A 113 12.28 -6.30 -0.93
N ASN A 114 12.25 -6.75 0.33
CA ASN A 114 11.87 -8.12 0.72
C ASN A 114 10.35 -8.31 0.78
N LEU A 115 9.60 -7.27 0.41
CA LEU A 115 8.15 -7.29 0.42
C LEU A 115 7.62 -8.39 -0.52
N LYS A 116 6.69 -9.21 -0.02
CA LYS A 116 6.01 -10.27 -0.77
C LYS A 116 4.60 -9.88 -1.16
N ASP A 117 3.90 -9.23 -0.22
CA ASP A 117 2.51 -8.83 -0.41
C ASP A 117 2.33 -7.35 -0.09
N LEU A 118 1.78 -6.61 -1.06
CA LEU A 118 1.43 -5.20 -0.93
C LEU A 118 -0.07 -5.01 -1.11
N HIS A 119 -0.72 -4.46 -0.10
CA HIS A 119 -2.12 -4.07 -0.16
C HIS A 119 -2.26 -2.56 0.07
N LEU A 120 -2.87 -1.89 -0.90
CA LEU A 120 -3.12 -0.45 -0.88
C LEU A 120 -4.63 -0.20 -1.01
N CYS A 121 -5.19 0.53 -0.05
CA CYS A 121 -6.62 0.86 0.00
C CYS A 121 -6.85 2.37 0.10
N GLY A 122 -7.72 2.90 -0.77
CA GLY A 122 -8.23 4.27 -0.69
C GLY A 122 -7.23 5.35 -1.11
N PHE A 123 -6.15 4.99 -1.81
CA PHE A 123 -5.14 5.95 -2.25
C PHE A 123 -5.64 6.80 -3.41
N ASN A 124 -5.80 8.11 -3.17
CA ASN A 124 -6.26 9.10 -4.15
C ASN A 124 -5.22 10.23 -4.35
N GLY A 125 -3.93 9.88 -4.39
CA GLY A 125 -2.89 10.83 -4.76
C GLY A 125 -2.88 11.14 -6.26
N VAL A 126 -1.94 11.97 -6.70
CA VAL A 126 -1.79 12.35 -8.12
C VAL A 126 -0.94 11.37 -8.94
N ARG A 127 -0.14 10.53 -8.26
CA ARG A 127 0.67 9.46 -8.86
C ARG A 127 1.03 8.40 -7.83
N TYR A 128 1.27 7.18 -8.30
CA TYR A 128 1.86 6.12 -7.49
C TYR A 128 3.36 6.39 -7.24
N PRO A 129 3.91 5.90 -6.12
CA PRO A 129 5.31 6.06 -5.79
C PRO A 129 6.22 5.23 -6.71
N SER A 130 7.45 5.71 -6.91
CA SER A 130 8.43 5.08 -7.80
C SER A 130 8.93 3.71 -7.35
N TRP A 131 8.67 3.32 -6.11
CA TRP A 131 9.09 2.05 -5.56
C TRP A 131 8.09 0.92 -5.85
N MET A 132 6.87 1.23 -6.30
CA MET A 132 5.82 0.21 -6.51
C MET A 132 6.05 -0.67 -7.75
N ASP A 133 6.82 -0.21 -8.72
CA ASP A 133 7.22 -0.94 -9.93
C ASP A 133 8.73 -1.08 -10.07
N ASP A 134 9.49 -0.82 -8.99
CA ASP A 134 10.94 -0.98 -8.98
C ASP A 134 11.32 -2.48 -9.06
N PRO A 135 12.07 -2.93 -10.08
CA PRO A 135 12.49 -4.33 -10.22
C PRO A 135 13.30 -4.89 -9.03
N LEU A 136 13.81 -4.02 -8.15
CA LEU A 136 14.43 -4.44 -6.89
C LEU A 136 13.47 -5.18 -5.96
N PHE A 137 12.14 -4.97 -6.10
CA PHE A 137 11.09 -5.72 -5.40
C PHE A 137 10.92 -7.13 -5.98
N ASN A 138 12.02 -7.87 -6.05
CA ASN A 138 12.09 -9.18 -6.68
C ASN A 138 11.42 -10.30 -5.88
N GLN A 139 10.91 -10.02 -4.68
CA GLN A 139 10.13 -10.96 -3.88
C GLN A 139 8.63 -10.66 -3.89
N LEU A 140 8.22 -9.56 -4.52
CA LEU A 140 6.83 -9.10 -4.52
C LEU A 140 6.00 -10.02 -5.42
N THR A 141 5.24 -10.91 -4.78
CA THR A 141 4.38 -11.92 -5.43
C THR A 141 2.95 -11.45 -5.61
N GLU A 142 2.49 -10.54 -4.76
CA GLU A 142 1.12 -10.05 -4.77
C GLU A 142 1.04 -8.54 -4.60
N VAL A 143 0.23 -7.91 -5.47
CA VAL A 143 -0.18 -6.52 -5.33
C VAL A 143 -1.70 -6.44 -5.38
N SER A 144 -2.29 -5.79 -4.41
CA SER A 144 -3.73 -5.54 -4.34
C SER A 144 -4.01 -4.06 -4.17
N LEU A 145 -4.68 -3.47 -5.17
CA LEU A 145 -5.14 -2.09 -5.15
C LEU A 145 -6.67 -2.08 -5.02
N TYR A 146 -7.19 -1.42 -3.98
CA TYR A 146 -8.63 -1.30 -3.73
C TYR A 146 -9.05 0.16 -3.57
N LYS A 147 -10.02 0.62 -4.38
CA LYS A 147 -10.47 2.03 -4.40
C LYS A 147 -9.31 3.01 -4.53
N CYS A 148 -8.32 2.67 -5.35
CA CYS A 148 -7.19 3.55 -5.64
C CYS A 148 -7.41 4.30 -6.96
N GLY A 149 -6.82 5.49 -7.06
CA GLY A 149 -6.84 6.32 -8.26
C GLY A 149 -7.88 7.43 -8.22
N ASN A 150 -7.50 8.57 -8.80
CA ASN A 150 -8.36 9.71 -9.06
C ASN A 150 -8.19 10.14 -10.53
N LYS A 151 -8.80 11.27 -10.92
CA LYS A 151 -8.74 11.79 -12.30
C LYS A 151 -7.32 12.13 -12.80
N GLU A 152 -6.37 12.38 -11.90
CA GLU A 152 -4.97 12.70 -12.23
C GLU A 152 -4.15 11.44 -12.54
N ILE A 153 -4.56 10.28 -12.01
CA ILE A 153 -3.92 8.98 -12.26
C ILE A 153 -4.58 8.29 -13.46
N SER A 154 -3.92 8.37 -14.62
CA SER A 154 -4.37 7.71 -15.85
C SER A 154 -3.74 6.33 -16.09
N CYS A 155 -2.58 6.06 -15.48
CA CYS A 155 -1.81 4.82 -15.67
C CYS A 155 -1.46 4.20 -14.31
N LEU A 156 -1.49 2.87 -14.24
CA LEU A 156 -0.93 2.12 -13.11
C LEU A 156 0.61 2.01 -13.22
N PRO A 157 1.31 1.72 -12.11
CA PRO A 157 2.71 1.32 -12.13
C PRO A 157 2.95 0.14 -13.06
N MET A 158 4.17 0.00 -13.57
CA MET A 158 4.53 -1.04 -14.53
C MET A 158 4.72 -2.42 -13.87
N PHE A 159 3.64 -2.95 -13.28
CA PHE A 159 3.70 -4.15 -12.44
C PHE A 159 4.19 -5.40 -13.19
N GLY A 160 4.06 -5.48 -14.52
CA GLY A 160 4.51 -6.65 -15.27
C GLY A 160 6.04 -6.72 -15.43
N GLN A 161 6.77 -5.67 -15.03
CA GLN A 161 8.23 -5.67 -14.96
C GLN A 161 8.76 -6.33 -13.69
N LEU A 162 7.90 -6.54 -12.68
CA LEU A 162 8.28 -7.16 -11.42
C LEU A 162 8.51 -8.67 -11.62
N PRO A 163 9.70 -9.19 -11.31
CA PRO A 163 10.11 -10.51 -11.77
C PRO A 163 9.39 -11.68 -11.07
N SER A 164 8.82 -11.44 -9.90
CA SER A 164 8.14 -12.47 -9.09
C SER A 164 6.64 -12.26 -8.95
N LEU A 165 6.07 -11.24 -9.60
CA LEU A 165 4.66 -10.93 -9.44
C LEU A 165 3.80 -12.03 -10.06
N GLN A 166 2.95 -12.64 -9.23
CA GLN A 166 2.07 -13.74 -9.61
C GLN A 166 0.60 -13.31 -9.60
N ARG A 167 0.24 -12.40 -8.69
CA ARG A 167 -1.15 -11.99 -8.45
C ARG A 167 -1.26 -10.47 -8.43
N LEU A 168 -2.11 -9.94 -9.30
CA LEU A 168 -2.43 -8.52 -9.36
C LEU A 168 -3.95 -8.35 -9.23
N TYR A 169 -4.38 -7.73 -8.14
CA TYR A 169 -5.78 -7.47 -7.84
C TYR A 169 -6.09 -5.99 -7.99
N LEU A 170 -7.00 -5.66 -8.91
CA LEU A 170 -7.43 -4.29 -9.19
C LEU A 170 -8.94 -4.18 -8.96
N LEU A 171 -9.34 -3.66 -7.80
CA LEU A 171 -10.74 -3.59 -7.41
C LEU A 171 -11.17 -2.14 -7.20
N ARG A 172 -12.24 -1.72 -7.91
CA ARG A 172 -12.77 -0.35 -7.84
C ARG A 172 -11.72 0.73 -8.14
N ILE A 173 -10.79 0.43 -9.05
CA ILE A 173 -9.81 1.39 -9.54
C ILE A 173 -10.52 2.42 -10.42
N SER A 174 -10.31 3.71 -10.15
CA SER A 174 -11.02 4.80 -10.83
C SER A 174 -10.11 5.48 -11.84
N HIS A 175 -10.66 5.89 -12.99
CA HIS A 175 -10.01 6.72 -14.03
C HIS A 175 -8.76 6.15 -14.72
N VAL A 176 -8.27 4.97 -14.31
CA VAL A 176 -7.18 4.26 -14.99
C VAL A 176 -7.63 3.85 -16.39
N LYS A 177 -6.83 4.25 -17.38
CA LYS A 177 -7.04 3.99 -18.81
C LYS A 177 -6.17 2.86 -19.35
N SER A 178 -4.99 2.65 -18.76
CA SER A 178 -4.05 1.60 -19.14
C SER A 178 -3.36 1.00 -17.93
N ILE A 179 -2.97 -0.27 -18.06
CA ILE A 179 -2.25 -1.04 -17.06
C ILE A 179 -0.93 -1.43 -17.71
N GLY A 180 -0.03 -0.46 -17.92
CA GLY A 180 1.30 -0.66 -18.54
C GLY A 180 1.29 -1.23 -19.97
N ASP A 181 2.37 -1.02 -20.71
CA ASP A 181 2.53 -1.64 -22.04
C ASP A 181 2.95 -3.12 -21.90
N GLU A 182 3.52 -3.51 -20.77
CA GLU A 182 3.96 -4.86 -20.46
C GLU A 182 2.80 -5.86 -20.28
N PHE A 183 1.58 -5.38 -20.02
CA PHE A 183 0.36 -6.19 -20.07
C PHE A 183 -0.38 -6.06 -21.40
N CYS A 184 0.03 -5.14 -22.28
CA CYS A 184 -0.52 -4.99 -23.61
C CYS A 184 0.21 -5.92 -24.58
N CYS A 185 -0.34 -7.12 -24.84
CA CYS A 185 0.21 -8.07 -25.81
C CYS A 185 0.16 -7.59 -27.28
N CYS A 186 -0.03 -6.29 -27.54
CA CYS A 186 0.05 -5.73 -28.88
C CYS A 186 1.52 -5.66 -29.30
N ASN A 187 2.07 -6.78 -29.74
CA ASN A 187 3.30 -6.80 -30.51
C ASN A 187 2.92 -6.50 -31.97
N PRO A 188 3.11 -5.26 -32.49
CA PRO A 188 2.76 -4.96 -33.88
C PRO A 188 3.67 -5.68 -34.89
N ASN A 189 4.71 -6.38 -34.43
CA ASN A 189 5.70 -7.05 -35.27
C ASN A 189 5.46 -8.56 -35.46
N VAL A 190 4.28 -9.09 -35.12
CA VAL A 190 3.89 -10.45 -35.52
C VAL A 190 2.86 -10.37 -36.65
N LEU A 191 3.32 -9.92 -37.81
CA LEU A 191 2.71 -10.26 -39.10
C LEU A 191 3.79 -10.98 -39.93
N GLU A 192 4.04 -12.24 -39.59
CA GLU A 192 4.48 -13.22 -40.57
C GLU A 192 3.29 -14.17 -40.80
N PHE A 193 2.64 -14.06 -41.96
CA PHE A 193 2.44 -15.11 -42.97
C PHE A 193 1.72 -14.50 -44.18
#